data_AF-A0A1H3HHQ1-F1
#
_entry.id   AF-A0A1H3HHQ1-F1
#
_cell.length_a   1.000
_cell.length_b   1.000
_cell.length_c   1.000
_cell.angle_alpha   90.00
_cell.angle_beta   90.00
_cell.angle_gamma   90.00
#
_symmetry.space_group_name_H-M   'P 1'
#
loop_
_entity.id
_entity.type
_entity.pdbx_description
1 polymer ?
#
loop_
_entity_poly.entity_id
_entity_poly.type
_entity_poly.pdbx_seq_one_letter_code
_entity_poly.pdbx_strand_id
1 'polypeptide(L)'
;MRRHSPKWVVERVPGVLRESRDFVSGIVLNLGLIIGVVVFRWSLVEIALIYLIEVAIINLLFFSVALFTPQPVADLDGDAWDTEPTPLQPIGLLPPVYWRNLKFVAGKTVGSGVFIGAVLLPVASRAGLASNPPLSLGLAIAGIVLFQLTRIWRYFVTDRSYQDKSPADAMEFAFTPVIELYLIFMYVIAPVTLALAGIAFTTDVNLDAWPVLLLYLIPIGAIRAWIGCLDPQTDDLEISFS
;
A
#
# COMPACT_ATOMS: atom_id res chain seq x y z
N MET A 1 -44.41 9.35 -13.94
CA MET A 1 -43.87 9.88 -12.66
C MET A 1 -43.35 8.71 -11.82
N ARG A 2 -42.05 8.42 -11.87
CA ARG A 2 -41.41 7.40 -11.01
C ARG A 2 -41.02 8.06 -9.69
N ARG A 3 -41.48 7.51 -8.57
CA ARG A 3 -41.08 7.98 -7.22
C ARG A 3 -39.62 7.56 -6.98
N HIS A 4 -38.70 8.53 -6.98
CA HIS A 4 -37.34 8.30 -6.49
C HIS A 4 -37.39 8.08 -4.98
N SER A 5 -37.09 6.86 -4.55
CA SER A 5 -36.95 6.50 -3.14
C SER A 5 -35.63 7.09 -2.60
N PRO A 6 -35.62 7.76 -1.44
CA PRO A 6 -34.42 8.36 -0.86
C PRO A 6 -33.34 7.33 -0.48
N LYS A 7 -33.67 6.03 -0.38
CA LYS A 7 -32.70 4.96 -0.09
C LYS A 7 -31.60 4.85 -1.16
N TRP A 8 -31.92 5.08 -2.44
CA TRP A 8 -30.94 4.94 -3.53
C TRP A 8 -29.85 6.02 -3.53
N VAL A 9 -30.13 7.20 -2.94
CA VAL A 9 -29.15 8.30 -2.83
C VAL A 9 -28.23 8.01 -1.66
N VAL A 10 -28.78 7.52 -0.56
CA VAL A 10 -28.04 7.20 0.65
C VAL A 10 -27.10 6.02 0.45
N GLU A 11 -27.36 5.11 -0.47
CA GLU A 11 -26.44 4.00 -0.83
C GLU A 11 -25.38 4.42 -1.88
N ARG A 12 -25.72 5.25 -2.87
CA ARG A 12 -24.74 5.73 -3.88
C ARG A 12 -23.70 6.69 -3.31
N VAL A 13 -24.12 7.58 -2.40
CA VAL A 13 -23.24 8.61 -1.84
C VAL A 13 -22.03 8.02 -1.09
N PRO A 14 -22.16 7.02 -0.20
CA PRO A 14 -21.02 6.41 0.47
C PRO A 14 -20.08 5.65 -0.48
N GLY A 15 -20.60 5.02 -1.54
CA GLY A 15 -19.77 4.36 -2.57
C GLY A 15 -18.85 5.34 -3.29
N VAL A 16 -19.43 6.42 -3.84
CA VAL A 16 -18.66 7.48 -4.53
C VAL A 16 -17.70 8.21 -3.57
N LEU A 17 -18.08 8.39 -2.31
CA LEU A 17 -17.22 9.02 -1.30
C LEU A 17 -16.05 8.13 -0.86
N ARG A 18 -16.18 6.80 -0.94
CA ARG A 18 -15.12 5.85 -0.60
C ARG A 18 -14.12 5.69 -1.75
N GLU A 19 -14.61 5.55 -2.98
CA GLU A 19 -13.82 5.60 -4.21
C GLU A 19 -13.05 6.93 -4.34
N SER A 20 -13.70 8.05 -3.99
CA SER A 20 -13.06 9.37 -3.91
C SER A 20 -11.98 9.45 -2.82
N ARG A 21 -12.09 8.73 -1.71
CA ARG A 21 -11.15 8.85 -0.57
C ARG A 21 -9.83 8.16 -0.83
N ASP A 22 -9.87 6.98 -1.42
CA ASP A 22 -8.64 6.21 -1.69
C ASP A 22 -7.90 6.78 -2.90
N PHE A 23 -8.63 7.32 -3.88
CA PHE A 23 -8.10 8.21 -4.92
C PHE A 23 -7.45 9.48 -4.33
N VAL A 24 -8.13 10.18 -3.41
CA VAL A 24 -7.59 11.36 -2.72
C VAL A 24 -6.35 11.00 -1.89
N SER A 25 -6.32 9.83 -1.27
CA SER A 25 -5.13 9.35 -0.54
C SER A 25 -3.92 9.21 -1.46
N GLY A 26 -4.11 8.59 -2.64
CA GLY A 26 -3.05 8.49 -3.65
C GLY A 26 -2.53 9.87 -4.10
N ILE A 27 -3.45 10.82 -4.29
CA ILE A 27 -3.09 12.21 -4.62
C ILE A 27 -2.34 12.89 -3.49
N VAL A 28 -2.81 12.79 -2.25
CA VAL A 28 -2.18 13.42 -1.07
C VAL A 28 -0.77 12.90 -0.86
N LEU A 29 -0.57 11.58 -0.97
CA LEU A 29 0.75 10.97 -0.88
C LEU A 29 1.67 11.47 -2.01
N ASN A 30 1.16 11.55 -3.24
CA ASN A 30 1.95 12.06 -4.37
C ASN A 30 2.29 13.56 -4.23
N LEU A 31 1.36 14.37 -3.72
CA LEU A 31 1.61 15.78 -3.40
C LEU A 31 2.66 15.92 -2.30
N GLY A 32 2.63 15.04 -1.28
CA GLY A 32 3.66 14.97 -0.25
C GLY A 32 5.06 14.71 -0.84
N LEU A 33 5.17 13.79 -1.81
CA LEU A 33 6.43 13.53 -2.52
C LEU A 33 6.89 14.74 -3.35
N ILE A 34 5.98 15.43 -4.04
CA ILE A 34 6.29 16.65 -4.80
C ILE A 34 6.78 17.76 -3.86
N ILE A 35 6.13 17.96 -2.70
CA ILE A 35 6.59 18.90 -1.67
C ILE A 35 7.98 18.49 -1.18
N GLY A 36 8.22 17.20 -0.99
CA GLY A 36 9.54 16.61 -0.74
C GLY A 36 10.62 17.09 -1.71
N VAL A 37 10.35 16.98 -3.01
CA VAL A 37 11.27 17.42 -4.08
C VAL A 37 11.46 18.93 -4.09
N VAL A 38 10.38 19.70 -3.98
CA VAL A 38 10.44 21.16 -4.15
C VAL A 38 11.01 21.86 -2.93
N VAL A 39 10.59 21.46 -1.72
CA VAL A 39 10.92 22.14 -0.45
C VAL A 39 12.15 21.53 0.19
N PHE A 40 12.19 20.20 0.30
CA PHE A 40 13.28 19.48 0.98
C PHE A 40 14.39 19.06 0.02
N ARG A 41 14.25 19.34 -1.28
CA ARG A 41 15.20 19.01 -2.34
C ARG A 41 15.53 17.52 -2.37
N TRP A 42 14.55 16.67 -2.08
CA TRP A 42 14.75 15.22 -2.13
C TRP A 42 15.20 14.78 -3.52
N SER A 43 16.26 13.99 -3.52
CA SER A 43 16.76 13.26 -4.68
C SER A 43 15.84 12.10 -5.04
N LEU A 44 15.98 11.58 -6.27
CA LEU A 44 15.26 10.39 -6.72
C LEU A 44 15.48 9.19 -5.80
N VAL A 45 16.70 9.07 -5.25
CA VAL A 45 17.08 7.98 -4.33
C VAL A 45 16.34 8.10 -3.00
N GLU A 46 16.21 9.31 -2.46
CA GLU A 46 15.46 9.55 -1.21
C GLU A 46 13.96 9.30 -1.40
N ILE A 47 13.39 9.69 -2.55
CA ILE A 47 11.99 9.39 -2.89
C ILE A 47 11.77 7.89 -3.00
N ALA A 48 12.63 7.20 -3.75
CA ALA A 48 12.57 5.75 -3.91
C ALA A 48 12.69 5.05 -2.56
N LEU A 49 13.58 5.53 -1.69
CA LEU A 49 13.75 5.01 -0.35
C LEU A 49 12.47 5.18 0.49
N ILE A 50 11.87 6.36 0.51
CA ILE A 50 10.62 6.62 1.25
C ILE A 50 9.51 5.69 0.77
N TYR A 51 9.38 5.53 -0.54
CA TYR A 51 8.41 4.63 -1.13
C TYR A 51 8.65 3.16 -0.74
N LEU A 52 9.90 2.69 -0.74
CA LEU A 52 10.23 1.32 -0.33
C LEU A 52 10.01 1.10 1.17
N ILE A 53 10.30 2.10 2.00
CA ILE A 53 9.98 2.06 3.44
C ILE A 53 8.47 2.02 3.65
N GLU A 54 7.69 2.78 2.87
CA GLU A 54 6.24 2.71 2.90
C GLU A 54 5.72 1.30 2.60
N VAL A 55 6.19 0.69 1.51
CA VAL A 55 5.84 -0.70 1.14
C VAL A 55 6.20 -1.67 2.28
N ALA A 56 7.38 -1.52 2.87
CA ALA A 56 7.83 -2.36 3.98
C ALA A 56 6.97 -2.19 5.25
N ILE A 57 6.61 -0.95 5.60
CA ILE A 57 5.73 -0.64 6.74
C ILE A 57 4.35 -1.24 6.52
N ILE A 58 3.76 -1.06 5.32
CA ILE A 58 2.45 -1.62 4.99
C ILE A 58 2.49 -3.15 5.10
N ASN A 59 3.50 -3.81 4.51
CA ASN A 59 3.66 -5.26 4.62
C ASN A 59 3.75 -5.71 6.08
N LEU A 60 4.63 -5.07 6.87
CA LEU A 60 4.81 -5.42 8.29
C LEU A 60 3.51 -5.28 9.09
N LEU A 61 2.81 -4.16 8.91
CA LEU A 61 1.60 -3.85 9.65
C LEU A 61 0.45 -4.78 9.26
N PHE A 62 0.18 -4.96 7.96
CA PHE A 62 -0.95 -5.76 7.50
C PHE A 62 -0.70 -7.28 7.60
N PHE A 63 0.55 -7.75 7.54
CA PHE A 63 0.87 -9.11 7.95
C PHE A 63 0.61 -9.33 9.43
N SER A 64 0.90 -8.33 10.28
CA SER A 64 0.53 -8.40 11.70
C SER A 64 -0.99 -8.46 11.88
N VAL A 65 -1.75 -7.73 11.06
CA VAL A 65 -3.22 -7.80 11.04
C VAL A 65 -3.75 -9.18 10.64
N ALA A 66 -3.14 -9.79 9.63
CA ALA A 66 -3.50 -11.13 9.18
C ALA A 66 -3.37 -12.21 10.28
N LEU A 67 -2.54 -11.98 11.32
CA LEU A 67 -2.36 -12.94 12.40
C LEU A 67 -3.57 -13.07 13.34
N PHE A 68 -4.42 -12.04 13.42
CA PHE A 68 -5.55 -12.00 14.36
C PHE A 68 -6.95 -12.04 13.73
N THR A 69 -7.02 -12.21 12.41
CA THR A 69 -8.28 -12.35 11.67
C THR A 69 -8.78 -13.80 11.75
N PRO A 70 -9.98 -14.06 12.31
CA PRO A 70 -10.41 -15.41 12.63
C PRO A 70 -11.09 -16.14 11.47
N GLN A 71 -11.63 -15.42 10.46
CA GLN A 71 -12.40 -16.06 9.40
C GLN A 71 -11.52 -16.94 8.51
N PRO A 72 -12.06 -18.05 7.97
CA PRO A 72 -11.34 -18.86 7.02
C PRO A 72 -11.06 -18.10 5.72
N VAL A 73 -10.01 -18.51 5.02
CA VAL A 73 -9.70 -17.98 3.69
C VAL A 73 -10.54 -18.74 2.67
N ALA A 74 -11.32 -18.02 1.86
CA ALA A 74 -12.05 -18.61 0.74
C ALA A 74 -11.07 -19.32 -0.22
N ASP A 75 -11.50 -20.45 -0.79
CA ASP A 75 -10.77 -21.26 -1.78
C ASP A 75 -9.52 -22.02 -1.26
N LEU A 76 -9.25 -22.02 0.05
CA LEU A 76 -8.24 -22.90 0.64
C LEU A 76 -8.88 -24.12 1.30
N ASP A 77 -8.81 -25.26 0.61
CA ASP A 77 -9.23 -26.54 1.17
C ASP A 77 -8.23 -27.04 2.22
N GLY A 78 -8.76 -27.48 3.37
CA GLY A 78 -8.01 -28.24 4.36
C GLY A 78 -8.55 -28.08 5.78
N ASP A 79 -8.41 -29.14 6.58
CA ASP A 79 -8.90 -29.24 7.97
C ASP A 79 -8.58 -28.01 8.86
N ALA A 80 -7.48 -27.30 8.56
CA ALA A 80 -7.06 -26.10 9.27
C ALA A 80 -8.02 -24.90 9.09
N TRP A 81 -8.78 -24.83 8.00
CA TRP A 81 -9.73 -23.76 7.69
C TRP A 81 -11.18 -24.16 8.02
N ASP A 82 -11.49 -25.45 8.00
CA ASP A 82 -12.82 -26.00 8.35
C ASP A 82 -13.05 -26.14 9.87
N THR A 83 -11.98 -26.12 10.66
CA THR A 83 -12.05 -26.24 12.12
C THR A 83 -12.04 -24.85 12.79
N GLU A 84 -12.63 -24.77 13.99
CA GLU A 84 -12.52 -23.57 14.83
C GLU A 84 -11.04 -23.19 15.07
N PRO A 85 -10.67 -21.91 14.89
CA PRO A 85 -9.29 -21.48 15.01
C PRO A 85 -8.77 -21.61 16.44
N THR A 86 -7.61 -22.24 16.63
CA THR A 86 -6.95 -22.33 17.93
C THR A 86 -6.31 -20.99 18.31
N PRO A 87 -6.80 -20.29 19.35
CA PRO A 87 -6.26 -18.99 19.75
C PRO A 87 -4.98 -19.17 20.58
N LEU A 88 -3.92 -18.48 20.18
CA LEU A 88 -2.75 -18.20 20.99
C LEU A 88 -2.90 -16.77 21.46
N GLN A 89 -2.99 -16.54 22.76
CA GLN A 89 -3.10 -15.19 23.32
C GLN A 89 -1.71 -14.74 23.79
N PRO A 90 -0.95 -13.95 23.01
CA PRO A 90 0.44 -13.64 23.36
C PRO A 90 0.49 -12.68 24.55
N ILE A 91 -0.44 -11.72 24.59
CA ILE A 91 -0.58 -10.69 25.63
C ILE A 91 -2.08 -10.37 25.75
N GLY A 92 -2.62 -10.23 26.97
CA GLY A 92 -4.06 -10.00 27.20
C GLY A 92 -4.63 -8.70 26.61
N LEU A 93 -3.78 -7.78 26.13
CA LEU A 93 -4.18 -6.50 25.52
C LEU A 93 -4.36 -6.59 23.99
N LEU A 94 -3.79 -7.60 23.35
CA LEU A 94 -3.82 -7.76 21.90
C LEU A 94 -4.90 -8.78 21.49
N PRO A 95 -5.48 -8.64 20.28
CA PRO A 95 -6.30 -9.69 19.70
C PRO A 95 -5.57 -11.04 19.70
N PRO A 96 -6.30 -12.17 19.85
CA PRO A 96 -5.69 -13.49 19.79
C PRO A 96 -5.05 -13.72 18.43
N VAL A 97 -3.87 -14.37 18.43
CA VAL A 97 -3.16 -14.79 17.23
C VAL A 97 -3.51 -16.24 16.93
N TYR A 98 -3.71 -16.58 15.66
CA TYR A 98 -4.07 -17.94 15.28
C TYR A 98 -2.89 -18.68 14.62
N TRP A 99 -2.62 -19.90 15.09
CA TRP A 99 -1.49 -20.69 14.58
C TRP A 99 -1.59 -20.97 13.07
N ARG A 100 -2.81 -21.23 12.57
CA ARG A 100 -3.07 -21.40 11.13
C ARG A 100 -2.67 -20.16 10.33
N ASN A 101 -2.95 -18.97 10.87
CA ASN A 101 -2.62 -17.70 10.23
C ASN A 101 -1.11 -17.48 10.21
N LEU A 102 -0.40 -17.86 11.28
CA LEU A 102 1.06 -17.74 11.32
C LEU A 102 1.72 -18.53 10.19
N LYS A 103 1.31 -19.80 9.98
CA LYS A 103 1.83 -20.63 8.88
C LYS A 103 1.50 -20.03 7.52
N PHE A 104 0.28 -19.52 7.36
CA PHE A 104 -0.18 -18.90 6.14
C PHE A 104 0.59 -17.61 5.80
N VAL A 105 0.72 -16.70 6.77
CA VAL A 105 1.46 -15.45 6.64
C VAL A 105 2.94 -15.72 6.39
N ALA A 106 3.57 -16.62 7.16
CA ALA A 106 4.98 -16.94 7.01
C ALA A 106 5.33 -17.40 5.58
N GLY A 107 4.49 -18.25 4.98
CA GLY A 107 4.68 -18.69 3.60
C GLY A 107 4.66 -17.54 2.59
N LYS A 108 3.82 -16.53 2.81
CA LYS A 108 3.65 -15.38 1.91
C LYS A 108 4.64 -14.24 2.18
N THR A 109 5.04 -14.04 3.43
CA THR A 109 5.98 -12.99 3.85
C THR A 109 7.40 -13.28 3.37
N VAL A 110 7.82 -14.55 3.24
CA VAL A 110 9.16 -14.87 2.72
C VAL A 110 9.36 -14.32 1.30
N GLY A 111 8.40 -14.54 0.39
CA GLY A 111 8.49 -14.06 -0.99
C GLY A 111 8.49 -12.53 -1.08
N SER A 112 7.51 -11.89 -0.43
CA SER A 112 7.41 -10.42 -0.39
C SER A 112 8.64 -9.78 0.28
N GLY A 113 9.08 -10.33 1.41
CA GLY A 113 10.23 -9.83 2.16
C GLY A 113 11.54 -9.93 1.39
N VAL A 114 11.75 -11.03 0.65
CA VAL A 114 12.93 -11.17 -0.25
C VAL A 114 12.88 -10.13 -1.36
N PHE A 115 11.73 -9.94 -2.01
CA PHE A 115 11.59 -8.94 -3.08
C PHE A 115 11.82 -7.52 -2.57
N ILE A 116 11.13 -7.13 -1.49
CA ILE A 116 11.29 -5.81 -0.87
C ILE A 116 12.73 -5.61 -0.40
N GLY A 117 13.33 -6.60 0.27
CA GLY A 117 14.71 -6.53 0.74
C GLY A 117 15.73 -6.39 -0.39
N ALA A 118 15.55 -7.13 -1.49
CA ALA A 118 16.43 -7.08 -2.65
C ALA A 118 16.42 -5.70 -3.34
N VAL A 119 15.29 -4.98 -3.29
CA VAL A 119 15.16 -3.62 -3.86
C VAL A 119 15.57 -2.55 -2.85
N LEU A 120 15.16 -2.69 -1.58
CA LEU A 120 15.39 -1.73 -0.51
C LEU A 120 16.88 -1.62 -0.15
N LEU A 121 17.60 -2.73 -0.06
CA LEU A 121 18.98 -2.72 0.43
C LEU A 121 19.96 -1.93 -0.48
N PRO A 122 19.94 -2.07 -1.82
CA PRO A 122 20.75 -1.25 -2.71
C PRO A 122 20.36 0.24 -2.70
N VAL A 123 19.06 0.55 -2.53
CA VAL A 123 18.59 1.94 -2.49
C VAL A 123 18.97 2.61 -1.17
N ALA A 124 18.80 1.92 -0.04
CA ALA A 124 19.17 2.40 1.28
C ALA A 124 20.68 2.68 1.41
N SER A 125 21.53 1.84 0.81
CA SER A 125 22.98 2.06 0.80
C SER A 125 23.36 3.30 0.00
N ARG A 126 22.72 3.54 -1.15
CA ARG A 126 22.91 4.75 -1.96
C ARG A 126 22.39 6.02 -1.29
N ALA A 127 21.34 5.91 -0.48
CA ALA A 127 20.76 7.03 0.26
C ALA A 127 21.60 7.47 1.48
N GLY A 128 22.66 6.73 1.85
CA GLY A 128 23.50 7.08 2.99
C GLY A 128 22.81 6.93 4.36
N LEU A 129 21.75 6.10 4.44
CA LEU A 129 20.95 5.86 5.65
C LEU A 129 21.78 5.44 6.87
N ALA A 130 22.93 4.80 6.65
CA ALA A 130 23.81 4.29 7.70
C ALA A 130 24.58 5.41 8.46
N SER A 131 24.63 6.62 7.91
CA SER A 131 25.57 7.65 8.36
C SER A 131 24.91 8.78 9.13
N ASN A 132 23.78 9.30 8.64
CA ASN A 132 22.97 10.34 9.32
C ASN A 132 21.66 10.61 8.54
N PRO A 133 20.52 9.97 8.87
CA PRO A 133 19.27 10.19 8.13
C PRO A 133 18.77 11.64 8.30
N PRO A 134 18.30 12.30 7.23
CA PRO A 134 17.75 13.64 7.34
C PRO A 134 16.46 13.65 8.17
N LEU A 135 16.23 14.72 8.94
CA LEU A 135 15.04 14.84 9.79
C LEU A 135 13.73 14.76 8.99
N SER A 136 13.73 15.26 7.75
CA SER A 136 12.59 15.17 6.82
C SER A 136 12.22 13.72 6.47
N LEU A 137 13.21 12.82 6.38
CA LEU A 137 12.98 11.40 6.18
C LEU A 137 12.31 10.77 7.41
N GLY A 138 12.78 11.10 8.61
CA GLY A 138 12.16 10.65 9.87
C GLY A 138 10.70 11.10 9.99
N LEU A 139 10.42 12.36 9.65
CA LEU A 139 9.05 12.88 9.61
C LEU A 139 8.17 12.19 8.57
N ALA A 140 8.71 11.89 7.37
CA ALA A 140 7.99 11.15 6.35
C ALA A 140 7.62 9.75 6.83
N ILE A 141 8.57 9.04 7.44
CA ILE A 141 8.34 7.70 8.02
C ILE A 141 7.29 7.77 9.12
N ALA A 142 7.40 8.71 10.05
CA ALA A 142 6.42 8.88 11.12
C ALA A 142 5.01 9.16 10.57
N GLY A 143 4.91 10.02 9.55
CA GLY A 143 3.66 10.30 8.86
C GLY A 143 3.05 9.07 8.19
N ILE A 144 3.87 8.27 7.51
CA ILE A 144 3.45 6.99 6.91
C ILE A 144 2.94 6.04 7.98
N VAL A 145 3.69 5.84 9.07
CA VAL A 145 3.28 4.95 10.17
C VAL A 145 1.94 5.39 10.75
N LEU A 146 1.78 6.67 11.08
CA LEU A 146 0.52 7.21 11.62
C LEU A 146 -0.64 7.04 10.64
N PHE A 147 -0.40 7.27 9.35
CA PHE A 147 -1.40 7.09 8.30
C PHE A 147 -1.84 5.63 8.20
N GLN A 148 -0.90 4.68 8.17
CA GLN A 148 -1.22 3.25 8.07
C GLN A 148 -1.88 2.72 9.35
N LEU A 149 -1.47 3.19 10.54
CA LEU A 149 -2.14 2.86 11.80
C LEU A 149 -3.58 3.37 11.82
N THR A 150 -3.84 4.57 11.29
CA THR A 150 -5.20 5.12 11.16
C THR A 150 -6.04 4.26 10.22
N ARG A 151 -5.44 3.75 9.12
CA ARG A 151 -6.10 2.83 8.19
C ARG A 151 -6.44 1.51 8.87
N ILE A 152 -5.51 0.88 9.59
CA ILE A 152 -5.78 -0.35 10.35
C ILE A 152 -6.89 -0.13 11.37
N TRP A 153 -6.82 0.97 12.12
CA TRP A 153 -7.84 1.31 13.10
C TRP A 153 -9.23 1.40 12.46
N ARG A 154 -9.34 2.09 11.33
CA ARG A 154 -10.60 2.27 10.60
C ARG A 154 -11.14 0.96 10.02
N TYR A 155 -10.29 0.14 9.42
CA TYR A 155 -10.72 -1.02 8.63
C TYR A 155 -10.80 -2.33 9.39
N PHE A 156 -10.01 -2.50 10.45
CA PHE A 156 -9.91 -3.75 11.19
C PHE A 156 -10.29 -3.61 12.65
N VAL A 157 -10.10 -2.44 13.28
CA VAL A 157 -10.35 -2.31 14.73
C VAL A 157 -11.72 -1.72 15.04
N THR A 158 -12.17 -0.76 14.23
CA THR A 158 -13.47 -0.11 14.38
C THR A 158 -14.57 -1.17 14.31
N ASP A 159 -15.48 -1.13 15.29
CA ASP A 159 -16.58 -2.07 15.47
C ASP A 159 -16.17 -3.55 15.58
N ARG A 160 -14.91 -3.83 15.92
CA ARG A 160 -14.32 -5.20 15.93
C ARG A 160 -14.42 -5.90 14.58
N SER A 161 -14.43 -5.14 13.49
CA SER A 161 -14.49 -5.63 12.11
C SER A 161 -13.47 -6.73 11.77
N TYR A 162 -12.32 -6.78 12.46
CA TYR A 162 -11.37 -7.88 12.31
C TYR A 162 -11.98 -9.27 12.55
N GLN A 163 -13.05 -9.39 13.34
CA GLN A 163 -13.72 -10.66 13.63
C GLN A 163 -14.46 -11.24 12.42
N ASP A 164 -14.83 -10.38 11.46
CA ASP A 164 -15.53 -10.77 10.24
C ASP A 164 -14.58 -10.82 9.04
N LYS A 165 -13.27 -10.73 9.29
CA LYS A 165 -12.24 -10.72 8.25
C LYS A 165 -11.38 -11.97 8.31
N SER A 166 -10.94 -12.39 7.14
CA SER A 166 -10.00 -13.46 6.90
C SER A 166 -8.57 -12.91 6.83
N PRO A 167 -7.55 -13.77 6.99
CA PRO A 167 -6.17 -13.40 6.75
C PRO A 167 -5.91 -12.92 5.31
N ALA A 168 -6.69 -13.39 4.34
CA ALA A 168 -6.59 -12.97 2.95
C ALA A 168 -6.96 -11.50 2.76
N ASP A 169 -7.99 -11.01 3.47
CA ASP A 169 -8.40 -9.60 3.43
C ASP A 169 -7.26 -8.68 3.87
N ALA A 170 -6.57 -9.03 4.97
CA ALA A 170 -5.43 -8.24 5.44
C ALA A 170 -4.24 -8.31 4.47
N MET A 171 -4.01 -9.46 3.84
CA MET A 171 -2.92 -9.62 2.88
C MET A 171 -3.15 -8.85 1.59
N GLU A 172 -4.38 -8.63 1.16
CA GLU A 172 -4.69 -7.79 0.01
C GLU A 172 -4.05 -6.40 0.19
N PHE A 173 -4.28 -5.76 1.35
CA PHE A 173 -3.61 -4.51 1.71
C PHE A 173 -2.08 -4.61 1.74
N ALA A 174 -1.51 -5.75 2.14
CA ALA A 174 -0.06 -5.96 2.17
C ALA A 174 0.54 -6.10 0.76
N PHE A 175 -0.20 -6.69 -0.19
CA PHE A 175 0.27 -6.94 -1.55
C PHE A 175 -0.04 -5.82 -2.54
N THR A 176 -1.06 -4.99 -2.31
CA THR A 176 -1.37 -3.84 -3.17
C THR A 176 -0.14 -2.95 -3.43
N PRO A 177 0.65 -2.53 -2.42
CA PRO A 177 1.85 -1.72 -2.66
C PRO A 177 2.96 -2.47 -3.42
N VAL A 178 3.00 -3.81 -3.34
CA VAL A 178 3.98 -4.63 -4.08
C VAL A 178 3.60 -4.64 -5.56
N ILE A 179 2.31 -4.75 -5.87
CA ILE A 179 1.78 -4.63 -7.24
C ILE A 179 2.02 -3.21 -7.76
N GLU A 180 1.74 -2.17 -6.97
CA GLU A 180 2.07 -0.78 -7.31
C GLU A 180 3.56 -0.63 -7.66
N LEU A 181 4.45 -1.14 -6.82
CA LEU A 181 5.90 -1.08 -7.02
C LEU A 181 6.31 -1.77 -8.33
N TYR A 182 5.73 -2.94 -8.61
CA TYR A 182 5.96 -3.66 -9.86
C TYR A 182 5.51 -2.86 -11.09
N LEU A 183 4.30 -2.28 -11.06
CA LEU A 183 3.79 -1.47 -12.17
C LEU A 183 4.60 -0.18 -12.35
N ILE A 184 4.97 0.50 -11.26
CA ILE A 184 5.84 1.68 -11.30
C ILE A 184 7.19 1.32 -11.94
N PHE A 185 7.78 0.18 -11.56
CA PHE A 185 9.04 -0.24 -12.14
C PHE A 185 8.93 -0.48 -13.65
N MET A 186 7.91 -1.23 -14.07
CA MET A 186 7.73 -1.64 -15.47
C MET A 186 7.26 -0.51 -16.39
N TYR A 187 6.33 0.33 -15.92
CA TYR A 187 5.66 1.35 -16.73
C TYR A 187 6.15 2.78 -16.51
N VAL A 188 6.96 3.03 -15.47
CA VAL A 188 7.52 4.36 -15.22
C VAL A 188 9.02 4.33 -15.19
N ILE A 189 9.63 3.62 -14.23
CA ILE A 189 11.07 3.69 -14.01
C ILE A 189 11.82 3.23 -15.26
N ALA A 190 11.54 2.03 -15.76
CA ALA A 190 12.21 1.50 -16.93
C ALA A 190 12.03 2.37 -18.20
N PRO A 191 10.80 2.73 -18.64
CA PRO A 191 10.62 3.51 -19.86
C PRO A 191 11.09 4.96 -19.73
N VAL A 192 10.85 5.64 -18.61
CA VAL A 192 11.32 7.02 -18.40
C VAL A 192 12.84 7.06 -18.36
N THR A 193 13.49 6.12 -17.68
CA THR A 193 14.96 6.03 -17.66
C THR A 193 15.52 5.79 -19.06
N LEU A 194 14.91 4.88 -19.84
CA LEU A 194 15.33 4.60 -21.22
C LEU A 194 15.20 5.84 -22.12
N ALA A 195 14.08 6.55 -22.03
CA ALA A 195 13.84 7.77 -22.79
C ALA A 195 14.85 8.87 -22.41
N LEU A 196 15.10 9.07 -21.11
CA LEU A 196 16.07 10.06 -20.64
C LEU A 196 17.50 9.69 -21.04
N ALA A 197 17.88 8.41 -21.00
CA ALA A 197 19.17 7.95 -21.48
C ALA A 197 19.35 8.21 -22.98
N GLY A 198 18.30 8.00 -23.77
CA GLY A 198 18.30 8.34 -25.20
C GLY A 198 18.49 9.84 -25.46
N ILE A 199 17.79 10.69 -24.72
CA ILE A 199 17.92 12.15 -24.83
C ILE A 199 19.30 12.63 -24.38
N ALA A 200 19.81 12.09 -23.27
CA ALA A 200 21.13 12.46 -22.75
C ALA A 200 22.27 12.04 -23.70
N PHE A 201 22.05 10.99 -24.50
CA PHE A 201 23.01 10.59 -25.54
C PHE A 201 23.05 11.59 -26.70
N THR A 202 21.94 12.29 -26.97
CA THR A 202 21.84 13.26 -28.08
C THR A 202 22.05 14.71 -27.67
N THR A 203 21.92 15.02 -26.38
CA THR A 203 21.81 16.39 -25.86
C THR A 203 22.45 16.51 -24.48
N ASP A 204 23.14 17.61 -24.20
CA ASP A 204 23.68 17.95 -22.86
C ASP A 204 22.56 18.41 -21.89
N VAL A 205 21.64 17.50 -21.56
CA VAL A 205 20.56 17.77 -20.59
C VAL A 205 21.04 17.44 -19.17
N ASN A 206 20.80 18.36 -18.23
CA ASN A 206 21.02 18.11 -16.82
C ASN A 206 19.91 17.19 -16.25
N LEU A 207 20.23 15.90 -16.11
CA LEU A 207 19.30 14.88 -15.59
C LEU A 207 19.03 15.00 -14.09
N ASP A 208 19.84 15.77 -13.35
CA ASP A 208 19.69 15.97 -11.91
C ASP A 208 18.73 17.11 -11.56
N ALA A 209 18.19 17.80 -12.58
CA ALA A 209 17.29 18.91 -12.37
C ALA A 209 15.94 18.43 -11.81
N TRP A 210 15.39 19.16 -10.83
CA TRP A 210 14.09 18.84 -10.24
C TRP A 210 12.92 18.65 -11.24
N PRO A 211 12.86 19.33 -12.41
CA PRO A 211 11.80 19.07 -13.39
C PRO A 211 11.88 17.67 -14.01
N VAL A 212 13.09 17.07 -14.07
CA VAL A 212 13.27 15.69 -14.55
C VAL A 212 12.63 14.71 -13.58
N LEU A 213 12.64 15.00 -12.27
CA LEU A 213 11.96 14.19 -11.27
C LEU A 213 10.44 14.17 -11.47
N LEU A 214 9.85 15.25 -11.99
CA LEU A 214 8.41 15.28 -12.31
C LEU A 214 8.02 14.28 -13.40
N LEU A 215 8.94 13.94 -14.32
CA LEU A 215 8.71 12.92 -15.34
C LEU A 215 8.53 11.52 -14.73
N TYR A 216 9.05 11.29 -13.52
CA TYR A 216 8.79 10.09 -12.74
C TYR A 216 7.58 10.24 -11.83
N LEU A 217 7.48 11.36 -11.09
CA LEU A 217 6.46 11.54 -10.05
C LEU A 217 5.03 11.67 -10.61
N ILE A 218 4.84 12.29 -11.77
CA ILE A 218 3.51 12.45 -12.36
C ILE A 218 2.94 11.08 -12.77
N PRO A 219 3.65 10.23 -13.55
CA PRO A 219 3.17 8.89 -13.86
C PRO A 219 3.03 7.98 -12.63
N ILE A 220 3.94 8.08 -11.65
CA ILE A 220 3.82 7.34 -10.38
C ILE A 220 2.51 7.70 -9.69
N GLY A 221 2.21 8.99 -9.54
CA GLY A 221 0.96 9.46 -8.96
C GLY A 221 -0.27 8.93 -9.68
N ALA A 222 -0.22 8.89 -11.03
CA ALA A 222 -1.31 8.34 -11.83
C ALA A 222 -1.53 6.84 -11.58
N ILE A 223 -0.45 6.04 -11.51
CA ILE A 223 -0.55 4.60 -11.19
C ILE A 223 -1.14 4.39 -9.80
N ARG A 224 -0.69 5.15 -8.79
CA ARG A 224 -1.19 5.03 -7.42
C ARG A 224 -2.67 5.42 -7.32
N ALA A 225 -3.07 6.49 -7.99
CA ALA A 225 -4.46 6.92 -8.04
C ALA A 225 -5.35 5.91 -8.77
N TRP A 226 -4.84 5.30 -9.85
CA TRP A 226 -5.55 4.27 -10.60
C TRP A 226 -5.72 2.97 -9.79
N ILE A 227 -4.65 2.48 -9.15
CA ILE A 227 -4.74 1.30 -8.27
C ILE A 227 -5.66 1.55 -7.08
N GLY A 228 -5.62 2.74 -6.49
CA GLY A 228 -6.55 3.11 -5.42
C GLY A 228 -8.03 3.11 -5.86
N CYS A 229 -8.31 3.21 -7.16
CA CYS A 229 -9.64 3.09 -7.73
C CYS A 229 -10.06 1.62 -7.99
N LEU A 230 -9.09 0.70 -8.07
CA LEU A 230 -9.29 -0.72 -8.39
C LEU A 230 -9.39 -1.61 -7.15
N ASP A 231 -9.35 -1.06 -5.93
CA ASP A 231 -9.37 -1.82 -4.68
C ASP A 231 -10.66 -2.69 -4.59
N PRO A 232 -10.55 -4.04 -4.76
CA PRO A 232 -11.67 -4.96 -4.96
C PRO A 232 -12.65 -5.09 -3.79
N GLN A 233 -12.30 -4.63 -2.57
CA GLN A 233 -13.22 -4.70 -1.42
C GLN A 233 -14.33 -3.62 -1.43
N THR A 234 -14.67 -3.12 -2.63
CA THR A 234 -15.87 -2.34 -2.91
C THR A 234 -16.86 -3.04 -3.85
N ASP A 235 -16.54 -4.23 -4.34
CA ASP A 235 -17.40 -5.04 -5.23
C ASP A 235 -18.35 -5.99 -4.47
N ASP A 236 -18.85 -5.59 -3.29
CA ASP A 236 -20.06 -6.19 -2.70
C ASP A 236 -21.34 -5.66 -3.39
N LEU A 237 -21.25 -5.32 -4.68
CA LEU A 237 -22.39 -5.10 -5.55
C LEU A 237 -22.57 -6.33 -6.42
N GLU A 238 -23.29 -7.32 -5.89
CA GLU A 238 -24.05 -8.24 -6.73
C GLU A 238 -24.93 -7.42 -7.67
N ILE A 239 -24.47 -7.20 -8.90
CA ILE A 239 -25.31 -6.74 -10.00
C ILE A 239 -26.23 -7.92 -10.33
N SER A 240 -27.33 -8.05 -9.57
CA SER A 240 -28.45 -8.87 -10.01
C SER A 240 -29.12 -8.16 -11.19
N PHE A 241 -28.92 -8.73 -12.39
CA PHE A 241 -29.75 -8.38 -13.53
C PHE A 241 -31.11 -9.05 -13.34
N SER A 242 -32.07 -8.29 -12.83
CA SER A 242 -33.51 -8.58 -13.00
C SER A 242 -34.08 -7.85 -14.20
#